data_AF-A0A4Y7TU99-F1
#
_entry.id   AF-A0A4Y7TU99-F1
#
_cell.length_a   1.000
_cell.length_b   1.000
_cell.length_c   1.000
_cell.angle_alpha   90.00
_cell.angle_beta   90.00
_cell.angle_gamma   90.00
#
_symmetry.space_group_name_H-M   'P 1'
#
loop_
_entity.id
_entity.type
_entity.pdbx_description
1 polymer ?
#
loop_
_entity_poly.entity_id
_entity_poly.type
_entity_poly.pdbx_seq_one_letter_code
_entity_poly.pdbx_strand_id
1 'polypeptide(L)'
;VNGCTTPVDIVLRSSDHALISAHKANLEQFSKGFPDVDSVMDDDSPVDLTENRETLRLLMQFMHKQKLPDVSDLTGSRIHLLFSLGEAAEKYFVYSARQCAVFILRMPQVRTTVFCYAAKFNYPAVADAAAPYTLGEALVNMEKRMWGYPTTVYAWVSPGIYSTDGALRK
;
A
#
# COMPACT_ATOMS: atom_id res chain seq x y z
N VAL A 1 -4.02 11.65 -15.54
CA VAL A 1 -5.45 11.91 -15.25
C VAL A 1 -6.04 12.72 -16.41
N ASN A 2 -7.20 12.33 -16.93
CA ASN A 2 -7.82 13.05 -18.05
C ASN A 2 -8.23 14.47 -17.63
N GLY A 3 -7.90 15.47 -18.45
CA GLY A 3 -8.24 16.87 -18.18
C GLY A 3 -7.33 17.59 -17.18
N CYS A 4 -6.21 17.00 -16.77
CA CYS A 4 -5.20 17.72 -15.98
C CYS A 4 -4.50 18.78 -16.84
N THR A 5 -4.51 20.03 -16.40
CA THR A 5 -3.86 21.16 -17.09
C THR A 5 -2.51 21.55 -16.49
N THR A 6 -2.12 20.95 -15.37
CA THR A 6 -0.80 21.18 -14.75
C THR A 6 0.29 20.64 -15.68
N PRO A 7 1.35 21.41 -15.99
CA PRO A 7 2.48 20.93 -16.76
C PRO A 7 3.15 19.73 -16.10
N VAL A 8 3.59 18.77 -16.90
CA VAL A 8 4.41 17.66 -16.41
C VAL A 8 5.83 18.18 -16.18
N ASP A 9 6.34 18.00 -14.97
CA ASP A 9 7.68 18.46 -14.53
C ASP A 9 8.53 17.31 -13.96
N ILE A 10 8.01 16.07 -14.00
CA ILE A 10 8.74 14.86 -13.61
C ILE A 10 8.19 13.63 -14.35
N VAL A 11 9.10 12.70 -14.69
CA VAL A 11 8.77 11.39 -15.23
C VAL A 11 9.24 10.30 -14.25
N LEU A 12 8.32 9.44 -13.85
CA LEU A 12 8.60 8.28 -13.03
C LEU A 12 8.74 7.06 -13.93
N ARG A 13 9.69 6.17 -13.65
CA ARG A 13 9.86 4.90 -14.34
C ARG A 13 9.49 3.74 -13.42
N SER A 14 8.56 2.91 -13.84
CA SER A 14 8.17 1.71 -13.10
C SER A 14 9.20 0.59 -13.21
N SER A 15 9.06 -0.45 -12.39
CA SER A 15 9.91 -1.65 -12.47
C SER A 15 9.73 -2.45 -13.77
N ASP A 16 8.60 -2.31 -14.46
CA ASP A 16 8.35 -2.82 -15.82
C ASP A 16 8.64 -1.77 -16.91
N HIS A 17 9.51 -0.79 -16.59
CA HIS A 17 10.05 0.24 -17.49
C HIS A 17 9.00 1.14 -18.15
N ALA A 18 7.82 1.25 -17.56
CA ALA A 18 6.81 2.22 -17.97
C ALA A 18 7.23 3.62 -17.57
N LEU A 19 7.04 4.60 -18.46
CA LEU A 19 7.13 6.00 -18.11
C LEU A 19 5.75 6.52 -17.67
N ILE A 20 5.70 7.14 -16.50
CA ILE A 20 4.52 7.75 -15.92
C ILE A 20 4.83 9.23 -15.67
N SER A 21 4.19 10.11 -16.42
CA SER A 21 4.23 11.55 -16.19
C SER A 21 3.49 11.92 -14.90
N ALA A 22 4.09 12.80 -14.09
CA ALA A 22 3.51 13.30 -12.85
C ALA A 22 3.85 14.78 -12.63
N HIS A 23 3.52 15.29 -11.44
CA HIS A 23 3.76 16.68 -11.05
C HIS A 23 4.44 16.71 -9.68
N LYS A 24 5.64 17.28 -9.56
CA LYS A 24 6.42 17.34 -8.30
C LYS A 24 5.57 17.95 -7.18
N ALA A 25 4.88 19.06 -7.46
CA ALA A 25 4.01 19.73 -6.49
C ALA A 25 2.86 18.84 -5.98
N ASN A 26 2.33 17.95 -6.82
CA ASN A 26 1.32 16.99 -6.38
C ASN A 26 1.92 15.86 -5.55
N LEU A 27 3.11 15.36 -5.93
CA LEU A 27 3.81 14.33 -5.18
C LEU A 27 4.13 14.81 -3.75
N GLU A 28 4.60 16.05 -3.60
CA GLU A 28 4.82 16.69 -2.29
C GLU A 28 3.50 16.90 -1.54
N GLN A 29 2.47 17.41 -2.22
CA GLN A 29 1.19 17.74 -1.56
C GLN A 29 0.46 16.52 -1.00
N PHE A 30 0.50 15.38 -1.70
CA PHE A 30 -0.33 14.21 -1.39
C PHE A 30 0.44 13.03 -0.77
N SER A 31 1.76 13.15 -0.60
CA SER A 31 2.63 12.10 -0.07
C SER A 31 3.68 12.71 0.85
N LYS A 32 4.07 11.98 1.89
CA LYS A 32 5.26 12.30 2.71
C LYS A 32 6.49 11.46 2.33
N GLY A 33 6.36 10.60 1.32
CA GLY A 33 7.46 9.76 0.84
C GLY A 33 8.25 10.35 -0.31
N PHE A 34 7.81 11.49 -0.85
CA PHE A 34 8.55 12.25 -1.86
C PHE A 34 9.21 13.48 -1.23
N PRO A 35 10.40 13.88 -1.71
CA PRO A 35 11.08 15.08 -1.26
C PRO A 35 10.30 16.36 -1.63
N ASP A 36 10.55 17.44 -0.89
CA ASP A 36 10.01 18.78 -1.19
C ASP A 36 10.49 19.24 -2.57
N VAL A 37 9.64 19.91 -3.35
CA VAL A 37 9.96 20.36 -4.71
C VAL A 37 11.28 21.15 -4.75
N ASP A 38 11.50 22.04 -3.79
CA ASP A 38 12.69 22.91 -3.71
C ASP A 38 13.99 22.15 -3.38
N SER A 39 13.87 20.91 -2.91
CA SER A 39 15.01 20.04 -2.55
C SER A 39 15.47 19.13 -3.70
N VAL A 40 14.75 19.12 -4.81
CA VAL A 40 15.01 18.26 -5.96
C VAL A 40 15.59 19.08 -7.10
N MET A 41 16.79 18.72 -7.54
CA MET A 41 17.37 19.28 -8.76
C MET A 41 16.54 18.83 -9.98
N ASP A 42 16.32 19.74 -10.92
CA ASP A 42 15.76 19.39 -12.22
C ASP A 42 16.77 18.53 -12.98
N ASP A 43 16.41 17.25 -13.15
CA ASP A 43 17.06 16.31 -14.03
C ASP A 43 16.00 15.81 -15.03
N ASP A 44 16.37 15.77 -16.31
CA ASP A 44 15.51 15.24 -17.38
C ASP A 44 15.44 13.69 -17.33
N SER A 45 16.24 13.05 -16.48
CA SER A 45 16.23 11.60 -16.34
C SER A 45 15.00 11.09 -15.56
N PRO A 46 14.36 9.99 -16.01
CA PRO A 46 13.27 9.39 -15.25
C PRO A 46 13.69 8.82 -13.90
N VAL A 47 12.87 9.03 -12.86
CA VAL A 47 13.10 8.49 -11.52
C VAL A 47 12.59 7.05 -11.41
N ASP A 48 13.48 6.11 -11.11
CA ASP A 48 13.15 4.69 -10.95
C ASP A 48 12.40 4.40 -9.65
N LEU A 49 11.24 3.74 -9.77
CA LEU A 49 10.43 3.24 -8.66
C LEU A 49 10.27 1.72 -8.77
N THR A 50 10.03 1.06 -7.62
CA THR A 50 10.00 -0.42 -7.55
C THR A 50 8.65 -1.00 -7.97
N GLU A 51 7.60 -0.18 -7.97
CA GLU A 51 6.24 -0.57 -8.29
C GLU A 51 6.06 -0.70 -9.80
N ASN A 52 5.20 -1.62 -10.21
CA ASN A 52 4.86 -1.79 -11.62
C ASN A 52 3.96 -0.65 -12.13
N ARG A 53 3.77 -0.60 -13.45
CA ARG A 53 2.97 0.39 -14.16
C ARG A 53 1.56 0.52 -13.62
N GLU A 54 0.86 -0.59 -13.41
CA GLU A 54 -0.55 -0.56 -12.99
C GLU A 54 -0.70 0.05 -11.60
N THR A 55 0.17 -0.35 -10.67
CA THR A 55 0.22 0.17 -9.30
C THR A 55 0.54 1.67 -9.30
N LEU A 56 1.59 2.09 -10.01
CA LEU A 56 1.95 3.51 -10.07
C LEU A 56 0.87 4.37 -10.69
N ARG A 57 0.25 3.92 -11.80
CA ARG A 57 -0.83 4.69 -12.44
C ARG A 57 -2.04 4.84 -11.52
N LEU A 58 -2.35 3.82 -10.71
CA LEU A 58 -3.42 3.93 -9.72
C LEU A 58 -3.02 4.84 -8.56
N LEU A 59 -1.79 4.71 -8.04
CA LEU A 59 -1.29 5.58 -6.97
C LEU A 59 -1.27 7.05 -7.40
N MET A 60 -0.81 7.36 -8.63
CA MET A 60 -0.83 8.72 -9.16
C MET A 60 -2.25 9.31 -9.21
N GLN A 61 -3.28 8.50 -9.43
CA GLN A 61 -4.66 8.99 -9.40
C GLN A 61 -5.08 9.50 -8.02
N PHE A 62 -4.55 8.94 -6.93
CA PHE A 62 -4.79 9.43 -5.57
C PHE A 62 -4.03 10.72 -5.26
N MET A 63 -3.01 11.05 -6.05
CA MET A 63 -2.19 12.25 -5.89
C MET A 63 -2.53 13.34 -6.92
N HIS A 64 -3.71 13.27 -7.54
CA HIS A 64 -4.21 14.34 -8.38
C HIS A 64 -5.42 15.00 -7.75
N LYS A 65 -5.62 16.28 -8.08
CA LYS A 65 -6.82 17.06 -7.70
C LYS A 65 -8.04 16.60 -8.50
N GLN A 66 -8.51 15.41 -8.20
CA GLN A 66 -9.68 14.78 -8.82
C GLN A 66 -10.52 14.04 -7.77
N LYS A 67 -11.68 13.54 -8.17
CA LYS A 67 -12.41 12.56 -7.37
C LYS A 67 -11.51 11.33 -7.15
N LEU A 68 -11.50 10.81 -5.92
CA LEU A 68 -10.74 9.60 -5.61
C LEU A 68 -11.16 8.46 -6.56
N PRO A 69 -10.20 7.69 -7.09
CA PRO A 69 -10.53 6.59 -7.98
C PRO A 69 -11.37 5.57 -7.23
N ASP A 70 -12.38 5.02 -7.91
CA ASP A 70 -13.12 3.89 -7.38
C ASP A 70 -12.23 2.65 -7.47
N VAL A 71 -12.01 2.00 -6.33
CA VAL A 71 -11.22 0.79 -6.19
C VAL A 71 -12.06 -0.40 -5.71
N SER A 72 -13.38 -0.21 -5.60
CA SER A 72 -14.32 -1.27 -5.18
C SER A 72 -14.44 -2.41 -6.19
N ASP A 73 -14.07 -2.17 -7.45
CA ASP A 73 -14.04 -3.16 -8.51
C ASP A 73 -12.76 -4.02 -8.51
N LEU A 74 -11.74 -3.65 -7.72
CA LEU A 74 -10.47 -4.38 -7.59
C LEU A 74 -10.61 -5.62 -6.71
N THR A 75 -11.52 -6.51 -7.10
CA THR A 75 -11.83 -7.77 -6.44
C THR A 75 -11.48 -8.96 -7.34
N GLY A 76 -11.69 -10.19 -6.85
CA GLY A 76 -11.44 -11.41 -7.62
C GLY A 76 -9.99 -11.49 -8.13
N SER A 77 -9.81 -11.61 -9.45
CA SER A 77 -8.49 -11.72 -10.08
C SER A 77 -7.63 -10.46 -9.95
N ARG A 78 -8.23 -9.29 -9.69
CA ARG A 78 -7.53 -7.99 -9.59
C ARG A 78 -7.18 -7.58 -8.16
N ILE A 79 -7.52 -8.40 -7.16
CA ILE A 79 -7.23 -8.07 -5.75
C ILE A 79 -5.73 -7.82 -5.49
N HIS A 80 -4.85 -8.47 -6.24
CA HIS A 80 -3.40 -8.27 -6.12
C HIS A 80 -3.01 -6.79 -6.31
N LEU A 81 -3.67 -6.07 -7.21
CA LEU A 81 -3.45 -4.64 -7.43
C LEU A 81 -3.82 -3.80 -6.21
N LEU A 82 -4.86 -4.19 -5.47
CA LEU A 82 -5.27 -3.49 -4.26
C LEU A 82 -4.21 -3.64 -3.14
N PHE A 83 -3.60 -4.82 -3.01
CA PHE A 83 -2.47 -5.02 -2.11
C PHE A 83 -1.25 -4.21 -2.56
N SER A 84 -0.90 -4.25 -3.84
CA SER A 84 0.22 -3.46 -4.38
C SER A 84 0.00 -1.96 -4.21
N LEU A 85 -1.22 -1.46 -4.41
CA LEU A 85 -1.59 -0.08 -4.09
C LEU A 85 -1.39 0.23 -2.61
N GLY A 86 -1.86 -0.66 -1.73
CA GLY A 86 -1.69 -0.54 -0.28
C GLY A 86 -0.21 -0.44 0.10
N GLU A 87 0.63 -1.35 -0.39
CA GLU A 87 2.08 -1.34 -0.10
C GLU A 87 2.76 -0.08 -0.61
N ALA A 88 2.42 0.36 -1.83
CA ALA A 88 2.94 1.61 -2.38
C ALA A 88 2.47 2.83 -1.57
N ALA A 89 1.20 2.85 -1.16
CA ALA A 89 0.64 3.91 -0.32
C ALA A 89 1.24 3.93 1.09
N GLU A 90 1.62 2.77 1.63
CA GLU A 90 2.38 2.66 2.87
C GLU A 90 3.77 3.27 2.71
N LYS A 91 4.51 2.84 1.68
CA LYS A 91 5.87 3.29 1.37
C LYS A 91 5.97 4.79 1.11
N TYR A 92 5.03 5.34 0.34
CA TYR A 92 5.01 6.75 -0.04
C TYR A 92 4.13 7.60 0.88
N PHE A 93 3.54 7.05 1.94
CA PHE A 93 2.65 7.78 2.85
C PHE A 93 1.48 8.49 2.15
N VAL A 94 0.90 7.89 1.12
CA VAL A 94 -0.30 8.39 0.44
C VAL A 94 -1.54 7.98 1.26
N TYR A 95 -1.88 8.80 2.25
CA TYR A 95 -2.87 8.43 3.28
C TYR A 95 -4.26 8.10 2.73
N SER A 96 -4.71 8.78 1.68
CA SER A 96 -6.01 8.51 1.05
C SER A 96 -6.07 7.10 0.44
N ALA A 97 -5.04 6.72 -0.33
CA ALA A 97 -4.91 5.39 -0.93
C ALA A 97 -4.80 4.29 0.13
N ARG A 98 -4.03 4.55 1.20
CA ARG A 98 -3.88 3.64 2.35
C ARG A 98 -5.24 3.30 2.98
N GLN A 99 -6.07 4.31 3.25
CA GLN A 99 -7.40 4.09 3.85
C GLN A 99 -8.34 3.32 2.92
N CYS A 100 -8.33 3.62 1.62
CA CYS A 100 -9.13 2.89 0.63
C CYS A 100 -8.73 1.41 0.54
N ALA A 101 -7.43 1.12 0.47
CA ALA A 101 -6.92 -0.24 0.44
C ALA A 101 -7.35 -1.01 1.70
N VAL A 102 -7.10 -0.46 2.89
CA VAL A 102 -7.43 -1.12 4.16
C VAL A 102 -8.93 -1.40 4.29
N PHE A 103 -9.80 -0.45 3.94
CA PHE A 103 -11.25 -0.63 4.08
C PHE A 103 -11.78 -1.78 3.20
N ILE A 104 -11.34 -1.86 1.95
CA ILE A 104 -11.78 -2.90 1.01
C ILE A 104 -11.16 -4.25 1.38
N LEU A 105 -9.96 -4.27 1.94
CA LEU A 105 -9.31 -5.48 2.44
C LEU A 105 -10.00 -6.09 3.67
N ARG A 106 -10.93 -5.39 4.34
CA ARG A 106 -11.77 -5.98 5.40
C ARG A 106 -12.86 -6.91 4.86
N MET A 107 -12.99 -7.06 3.54
CA MET A 107 -13.94 -7.98 2.91
C MET A 107 -13.48 -9.44 3.05
N PRO A 108 -14.40 -10.39 3.29
CA PRO A 108 -14.08 -11.75 3.75
C PRO A 108 -13.37 -12.67 2.74
N GLN A 109 -13.04 -12.19 1.53
CA GLN A 109 -12.68 -13.08 0.42
C GLN A 109 -11.20 -13.47 0.37
N VAL A 110 -10.30 -12.80 1.12
CA VAL A 110 -8.83 -12.98 0.98
C VAL A 110 -8.09 -12.97 2.33
N ARG A 111 -8.64 -13.72 3.30
CA ARG A 111 -8.37 -13.54 4.75
C ARG A 111 -6.91 -13.77 5.16
N THR A 112 -6.20 -14.73 4.53
CA THR A 112 -4.77 -14.96 4.80
C THR A 112 -3.89 -13.79 4.34
N THR A 113 -4.08 -13.30 3.12
CA THR A 113 -3.30 -12.16 2.60
C THR A 113 -3.62 -10.87 3.35
N VAL A 114 -4.89 -10.67 3.72
CA VAL A 114 -5.34 -9.55 4.57
C VAL A 114 -4.65 -9.59 5.93
N PHE A 115 -4.59 -10.77 6.56
CA PHE A 115 -3.86 -10.94 7.82
C PHE A 115 -2.38 -10.56 7.66
N CYS A 116 -1.68 -11.10 6.65
CA CYS A 116 -0.27 -10.78 6.42
C CYS A 116 -0.05 -9.27 6.20
N TYR A 117 -0.88 -8.63 5.38
CA TYR A 117 -0.81 -7.19 5.13
C TYR A 117 -1.04 -6.40 6.43
N ALA A 118 -2.10 -6.73 7.16
CA ALA A 118 -2.47 -6.04 8.39
C ALA A 118 -1.37 -6.18 9.46
N ALA A 119 -0.80 -7.37 9.61
CA ALA A 119 0.27 -7.61 10.56
C ALA A 119 1.59 -6.94 10.12
N LYS A 120 1.91 -6.90 8.81
CA LYS A 120 3.10 -6.21 8.27
C LYS A 120 3.09 -4.71 8.52
N PHE A 121 1.93 -4.05 8.36
CA PHE A 121 1.79 -2.60 8.50
C PHE A 121 1.14 -2.15 9.81
N ASN A 122 1.06 -3.05 10.80
CA ASN A 122 0.57 -2.78 12.15
C ASN A 122 -0.89 -2.24 12.22
N TYR A 123 -1.80 -2.97 11.58
CA TYR A 123 -3.26 -2.79 11.67
C TYR A 123 -3.89 -3.86 12.59
N PRO A 124 -3.74 -3.78 13.93
CA PRO A 124 -4.10 -4.86 14.85
C PRO A 124 -5.58 -5.26 14.74
N ALA A 125 -6.51 -4.30 14.69
CA ALA A 125 -7.93 -4.60 14.57
C ALA A 125 -8.31 -5.32 13.26
N VAL A 126 -7.54 -5.12 12.17
CA VAL A 126 -7.75 -5.83 10.90
C VAL A 126 -7.10 -7.21 10.97
N ALA A 127 -5.91 -7.32 11.56
CA ALA A 127 -5.24 -8.58 11.78
C ALA A 127 -6.07 -9.51 12.68
N ASP A 128 -6.56 -9.02 13.82
CA ASP A 128 -7.40 -9.78 14.75
C ASP A 128 -8.71 -10.25 14.10
N ALA A 129 -9.34 -9.40 13.29
CA ALA A 129 -10.55 -9.78 12.55
C ALA A 129 -10.27 -10.86 11.48
N ALA A 130 -9.06 -10.88 10.91
CA ALA A 130 -8.64 -11.86 9.90
C ALA A 130 -8.06 -13.14 10.52
N ALA A 131 -7.54 -13.09 11.75
CA ALA A 131 -6.79 -14.17 12.40
C ALA A 131 -7.56 -15.50 12.53
N PRO A 132 -8.86 -15.55 12.90
CA PRO A 132 -9.59 -16.82 13.00
C PRO A 132 -9.59 -17.63 11.71
N TYR A 133 -9.43 -16.96 10.57
CA TYR A 133 -9.49 -17.58 9.25
C TYR A 133 -8.15 -18.06 8.73
N THR A 134 -7.06 -17.78 9.44
CA THR A 134 -5.71 -18.26 9.10
C THR A 134 -5.32 -19.51 9.91
N LEU A 135 -6.12 -19.92 10.90
CA LEU A 135 -5.86 -21.07 11.76
C LEU A 135 -5.76 -22.41 11.00
N GLY A 136 -6.34 -22.50 9.80
CA GLY A 136 -6.24 -23.67 8.93
C GLY A 136 -5.02 -23.67 8.00
N GLU A 137 -4.22 -22.61 7.97
CA GLU A 137 -3.04 -22.50 7.10
C GLU A 137 -1.83 -23.19 7.72
N ALA A 138 -1.09 -23.94 6.90
CA ALA A 138 0.15 -24.56 7.35
C ALA A 138 1.21 -23.50 7.70
N LEU A 139 1.96 -23.70 8.80
CA LEU A 139 3.01 -22.79 9.24
C LEU A 139 4.01 -22.45 8.13
N VAL A 140 4.43 -23.44 7.34
CA VAL A 140 5.34 -23.23 6.20
C VAL A 140 4.78 -22.26 5.14
N ASN A 141 3.46 -22.26 4.92
CA ASN A 141 2.82 -21.33 3.99
C ASN A 141 2.80 -19.91 4.55
N MET A 142 2.57 -19.79 5.86
CA MET A 142 2.55 -18.50 6.55
C MET A 142 3.94 -17.89 6.66
N GLU A 143 4.96 -18.69 7.03
CA GLU A 143 6.37 -18.28 7.02
C GLU A 143 6.79 -17.79 5.64
N LYS A 144 6.42 -18.52 4.58
CA LYS A 144 6.72 -18.10 3.20
C LYS A 144 6.04 -16.78 2.84
N ARG A 145 4.78 -16.58 3.25
CA ARG A 145 4.03 -15.33 2.98
C ARG A 145 4.53 -14.15 3.80
N MET A 146 5.11 -14.38 4.96
CA MET A 146 5.64 -13.35 5.88
C MET A 146 7.17 -13.22 5.81
N TRP A 147 7.81 -13.89 4.85
CA TRP A 147 9.25 -13.86 4.69
C TRP A 147 9.75 -12.41 4.58
N GLY A 148 10.76 -12.07 5.38
CA GLY A 148 11.29 -10.70 5.51
C GLY A 148 10.66 -9.87 6.63
N TYR A 149 9.63 -10.37 7.31
CA TYR A 149 8.98 -9.72 8.46
C TYR A 149 8.84 -10.71 9.65
N PRO A 150 9.93 -11.00 10.39
CA PRO A 150 9.95 -12.07 11.40
C PRO A 150 8.95 -11.84 12.54
N THR A 151 8.74 -10.58 12.92
CA THR A 151 7.78 -10.17 13.98
C THR A 151 6.34 -10.53 13.63
N THR A 152 6.01 -10.66 12.34
CA THR A 152 4.68 -10.98 11.84
C THR A 152 4.32 -12.46 12.06
N VAL A 153 5.31 -13.36 11.97
CA VAL A 153 5.11 -14.79 12.28
C VAL A 153 4.87 -14.98 13.78
N TYR A 154 5.62 -14.26 14.63
CA TYR A 154 5.39 -14.26 16.08
C TYR A 154 3.98 -13.76 16.45
N ALA A 155 3.51 -12.70 15.80
CA ALA A 155 2.15 -12.18 15.99
C ALA A 155 1.08 -13.20 15.55
N TRP A 156 1.38 -14.05 14.57
CA TRP A 156 0.45 -15.08 14.10
C TRP A 156 0.31 -16.27 15.07
N VAL A 157 1.43 -16.75 15.64
CA VAL A 157 1.43 -17.93 16.53
C VAL A 157 1.18 -17.60 18.01
N SER A 158 1.16 -16.31 18.37
CA SER A 158 0.98 -15.84 19.75
C SER A 158 -0.39 -15.17 19.92
N PRO A 159 -1.48 -15.92 20.12
CA PRO A 159 -2.78 -15.32 20.40
C PRO A 159 -2.70 -14.55 21.74
N GLY A 160 -2.81 -13.22 21.70
CA GLY A 160 -3.04 -12.39 22.89
C GLY A 160 -2.06 -11.26 23.23
N ILE A 161 -1.18 -10.80 22.32
CA ILE A 161 -0.26 -9.68 22.64
C ILE A 161 -0.90 -8.30 22.41
N TYR A 162 -1.95 -8.20 21.59
CA TYR A 162 -2.72 -6.96 21.44
C TYR A 162 -3.86 -6.92 22.45
N SER A 163 -3.56 -6.40 23.63
CA SER A 163 -4.58 -5.93 24.58
C SER A 163 -5.46 -4.89 23.87
N THR A 164 -6.78 -5.06 23.97
CA THR A 164 -7.78 -4.06 23.55
C THR A 164 -7.69 -2.74 24.34
N ASP A 165 -6.86 -2.69 25.38
CA ASP A 165 -6.42 -1.46 26.02
C ASP A 165 -4.95 -1.20 25.66
N GLY A 166 -4.69 -0.06 25.03
CA GLY A 166 -3.38 0.41 24.54
C GLY A 166 -2.35 0.69 25.64
N ALA A 167 -2.02 -0.31 26.46
CA ALA A 167 -0.93 -0.27 27.42
C ALA A 167 -0.03 -1.48 27.18
N LEU A 168 1.19 -1.21 26.68
CA LEU A 168 2.29 -2.17 26.68
C LEU A 168 2.52 -2.64 28.12
N ARG A 169 2.32 -3.93 28.40
CA ARG A 169 2.79 -4.52 29.66
C ARG A 169 4.29 -4.73 29.57
N LYS A 170 4.98 -4.23 30.61
CA LYS A 170 6.41 -4.38 30.88
C LYS A 170 6.82 -5.84 31.03
#